data_AF-A0A5E4YXZ7-F1
#
_entry.id   AF-A0A5E4YXZ7-F1
#
_cell.length_a   1.000
_cell.length_b   1.000
_cell.length_c   1.000
_cell.angle_alpha   90.00
_cell.angle_beta   90.00
_cell.angle_gamma   90.00
#
_symmetry.space_group_name_H-M   'P 1'
#
loop_
_entity.id
_entity.type
_entity.pdbx_description
1 polymer ?
#
loop_
_entity_poly.entity_id
_entity_poly.type
_entity_poly.pdbx_seq_one_letter_code
_entity_poly.pdbx_strand_id
1 'polypeptide(L)'
;MDAIRNFEIRLLELNPREDSFVLEVDKLVESVPLSCQASLIPSIFRFFEKYPLEDCGAPGTLVHLTEHFYPGYKGVLLESLARAPSFNALLMVNRVLNSSLSAQEREEYFSALRAVAERVDIHLSLANEASHFISYQSQRVADN
;
A
#
# COMPACT_ATOMS: atom_id res chain seq x y z
N MET A 1 -21.64 -16.69 -5.86
CA MET A 1 -20.84 -15.49 -6.19
C MET A 1 -19.46 -15.72 -5.59
N ASP A 2 -18.38 -15.50 -6.35
CA ASP A 2 -17.01 -15.70 -5.87
C ASP A 2 -16.71 -14.72 -4.71
N ALA A 3 -16.20 -15.24 -3.58
CA ALA A 3 -15.93 -14.46 -2.37
C ALA A 3 -14.96 -13.29 -2.64
N ILE A 4 -13.98 -13.51 -3.53
CA ILE A 4 -12.99 -12.50 -3.93
C ILE A 4 -13.67 -11.37 -4.71
N ARG A 5 -14.52 -11.73 -5.67
CA ARG A 5 -15.27 -10.75 -6.48
C ARG A 5 -16.25 -9.95 -5.62
N ASN A 6 -16.91 -10.59 -4.66
CA ASN A 6 -17.82 -9.89 -3.74
C ASN A 6 -17.05 -8.92 -2.83
N PHE A 7 -15.89 -9.34 -2.31
CA PHE A 7 -15.01 -8.46 -1.55
C PHE A 7 -14.62 -7.23 -2.34
N GLU A 8 -14.16 -7.41 -3.59
CA GLU A 8 -13.74 -6.30 -4.44
C GLU A 8 -14.87 -5.29 -4.68
N ILE A 9 -16.07 -5.77 -5.06
CA ILE A 9 -17.22 -4.89 -5.32
C ILE A 9 -17.53 -4.06 -4.07
N ARG A 10 -17.66 -4.72 -2.92
CA ARG A 10 -17.98 -4.04 -1.65
C ARG A 10 -16.89 -3.09 -1.21
N LEU A 11 -15.62 -3.47 -1.33
CA LEU A 11 -14.49 -2.60 -0.97
C LEU A 11 -14.50 -1.32 -1.81
N LEU A 12 -14.73 -1.44 -3.12
CA LEU A 12 -14.75 -0.29 -4.02
C LEU A 12 -15.95 0.64 -3.81
N GLU A 13 -17.04 0.16 -3.17
CA GLU A 13 -18.19 0.97 -2.76
C GLU A 13 -17.92 1.76 -1.47
N LEU A 14 -16.95 1.37 -0.66
CA LEU A 14 -16.60 2.09 0.56
C LEU A 14 -15.97 3.47 0.24
N ASN A 15 -16.14 4.38 1.20
CA ASN A 15 -15.57 5.71 1.18
C ASN A 15 -14.66 5.88 2.40
N PRO A 16 -13.35 6.09 2.21
CA PRO A 16 -12.40 6.22 3.33
C PRO A 16 -12.63 7.45 4.20
N ARG A 17 -13.46 8.40 3.75
CA ARG A 17 -13.80 9.62 4.50
C ARG A 17 -14.96 9.44 5.48
N GLU A 18 -15.61 8.27 5.49
CA GLU A 18 -16.71 7.99 6.40
C GLU A 18 -16.20 7.46 7.74
N ASP A 19 -16.79 7.91 8.84
CA ASP A 19 -16.41 7.49 10.20
C ASP A 19 -16.54 5.97 10.42
N SER A 20 -17.47 5.32 9.69
CA SER A 20 -17.69 3.87 9.73
C SER A 20 -16.70 3.07 8.88
N PHE A 21 -15.82 3.72 8.12
CA PHE A 21 -14.97 3.06 7.13
C PHE A 21 -14.17 1.89 7.71
N VAL A 22 -13.44 2.12 8.81
CA VAL A 22 -12.60 1.10 9.46
C VAL A 22 -13.44 -0.10 9.89
N LEU A 23 -14.59 0.15 10.52
CA LEU A 23 -15.49 -0.90 10.98
C LEU A 23 -16.07 -1.73 9.82
N GLU A 24 -16.40 -1.10 8.69
CA GLU A 24 -16.92 -1.80 7.52
C GLU A 24 -15.83 -2.61 6.79
N VAL A 25 -14.60 -2.10 6.75
CA VAL A 25 -13.43 -2.85 6.26
C VAL A 25 -13.18 -4.09 7.10
N ASP A 26 -13.22 -3.98 8.43
CA ASP A 26 -12.99 -5.10 9.35
C ASP A 26 -13.99 -6.23 9.09
N LYS A 27 -15.29 -5.89 9.10
CA LYS A 27 -16.37 -6.85 8.78
C LYS A 27 -16.20 -7.46 7.40
N LEU A 28 -15.76 -6.67 6.42
CA LEU A 28 -15.59 -7.15 5.06
C LEU A 28 -14.45 -8.17 4.96
N VAL A 29 -13.31 -7.91 5.60
CA VAL A 29 -12.17 -8.84 5.64
C VAL A 29 -12.52 -10.10 6.42
N GLU A 30 -13.19 -9.99 7.58
CA GLU A 30 -13.66 -11.12 8.38
C GLU A 30 -14.64 -12.02 7.63
N SER A 31 -15.40 -11.46 6.68
CA SER A 31 -16.34 -12.23 5.86
C SER A 31 -15.67 -13.11 4.79
N VAL A 32 -14.37 -12.93 4.52
CA VAL A 32 -13.63 -13.71 3.53
C VAL A 32 -12.85 -14.85 4.21
N PRO A 33 -12.99 -16.11 3.73
CA PRO A 33 -12.20 -17.23 4.25
C PRO A 33 -10.69 -16.97 4.18
N LEU A 34 -9.94 -17.38 5.21
CA LEU A 34 -8.49 -17.21 5.29
C LEU A 34 -7.76 -17.74 4.05
N SER A 35 -8.23 -18.85 3.48
CA SER A 35 -7.66 -19.46 2.26
C SER A 35 -7.77 -18.57 1.01
N CYS A 36 -8.62 -17.54 1.03
CA CYS A 36 -8.83 -16.60 -0.07
C CYS A 36 -8.19 -15.23 0.18
N GLN A 37 -7.68 -14.95 1.39
CA GLN A 37 -7.25 -13.62 1.79
C GLN A 37 -6.05 -13.08 0.99
N ALA A 38 -5.09 -13.95 0.62
CA ALA A 38 -3.98 -13.56 -0.25
C ALA A 38 -4.47 -13.04 -1.61
N SER A 39 -5.58 -13.58 -2.12
CA SER A 39 -6.15 -13.18 -3.41
C SER A 39 -6.86 -11.81 -3.36
N LEU A 40 -7.03 -11.22 -2.17
CA LEU A 40 -7.64 -9.90 -2.00
C LEU A 40 -6.65 -8.76 -2.28
N ILE A 41 -5.35 -9.03 -2.17
CA ILE A 41 -4.27 -8.03 -2.25
C ILE A 41 -4.41 -7.13 -3.49
N PRO A 42 -4.64 -7.64 -4.71
CA PRO A 42 -4.81 -6.77 -5.88
C PRO A 42 -6.00 -5.81 -5.76
N SER A 43 -7.11 -6.24 -5.16
CA SER A 43 -8.30 -5.42 -4.96
C SER A 43 -8.06 -4.31 -3.92
N ILE A 44 -7.24 -4.60 -2.91
CA ILE A 44 -6.82 -3.62 -1.90
C ILE A 44 -5.97 -2.53 -2.54
N PHE A 45 -4.99 -2.89 -3.37
CA PHE A 45 -4.19 -1.90 -4.10
C PHE A 45 -5.04 -1.07 -5.07
N ARG A 46 -6.00 -1.68 -5.78
CA ARG A 46 -6.97 -0.92 -6.60
C ARG A 46 -7.77 0.10 -5.78
N PHE A 47 -8.13 -0.23 -4.55
CA PHE A 47 -8.79 0.71 -3.65
C PHE A 47 -7.88 1.87 -3.25
N PHE A 48 -6.61 1.60 -2.90
CA PHE A 48 -5.63 2.66 -2.63
C PHE A 48 -5.38 3.56 -3.85
N GLU A 49 -5.34 2.98 -5.05
CA GLU A 49 -5.21 3.71 -6.31
C GLU A 49 -6.42 4.63 -6.58
N LYS A 50 -7.62 4.21 -6.18
CA LYS A 50 -8.85 5.01 -6.29
C LYS A 50 -8.86 6.20 -5.32
N TYR A 51 -8.25 6.05 -4.15
CA TYR A 51 -8.19 7.08 -3.11
C TYR A 51 -6.73 7.40 -2.74
N PRO A 52 -5.94 7.95 -3.68
CA PRO A 52 -4.48 8.00 -3.54
C PRO A 52 -4.02 8.93 -2.42
N LEU A 53 -4.84 9.92 -2.06
CA LEU A 53 -4.53 10.93 -1.04
C LEU A 53 -5.21 10.68 0.31
N GLU A 54 -6.11 9.70 0.39
CA GLU A 54 -6.89 9.47 1.59
C GLU A 54 -6.21 8.49 2.52
N ASP A 55 -6.38 8.72 3.81
CA ASP A 55 -6.05 7.73 4.82
C ASP A 55 -7.04 6.57 4.72
N CYS A 56 -6.55 5.41 4.27
CA CYS A 56 -7.37 4.20 4.16
C CYS A 56 -7.25 3.34 5.44
N GLY A 57 -7.11 4.03 6.59
CA GLY A 57 -6.90 3.45 7.90
C GLY A 57 -5.45 2.99 8.08
N ALA A 58 -4.48 3.87 7.91
CA ALA A 58 -3.06 3.54 7.98
C ALA A 58 -2.45 3.85 9.37
N PRO A 59 -1.89 2.86 10.10
CA PRO A 59 -2.00 1.42 9.87
C PRO A 59 -3.35 0.88 10.37
N GLY A 60 -3.85 -0.13 9.66
CA GLY A 60 -5.17 -0.69 9.91
C GLY A 60 -5.39 -1.88 8.99
N THR A 61 -6.61 -2.39 8.96
CA THR A 61 -6.88 -3.78 8.57
C THR A 61 -6.44 -4.15 7.16
N LEU A 62 -6.61 -3.25 6.18
CA LEU A 62 -6.13 -3.51 4.82
C LEU A 62 -4.60 -3.64 4.76
N VAL A 63 -3.88 -2.73 5.42
CA VAL A 63 -2.41 -2.77 5.47
C VAL A 63 -1.94 -4.01 6.22
N HIS A 64 -2.48 -4.29 7.41
CA HIS A 64 -2.11 -5.48 8.20
C HIS A 64 -2.37 -6.79 7.45
N LEU A 65 -3.51 -6.89 6.77
CA LEU A 65 -3.83 -8.04 5.94
C LEU A 65 -2.79 -8.23 4.83
N THR A 66 -2.45 -7.17 4.09
CA THR A 66 -1.44 -7.25 3.03
C THR A 66 -0.06 -7.63 3.58
N GLU A 67 0.35 -7.04 4.71
CA GLU A 67 1.64 -7.30 5.35
C GLU A 67 1.82 -8.77 5.77
N HIS A 68 0.75 -9.42 6.19
CA HIS A 68 0.77 -10.84 6.57
C HIS A 68 1.32 -11.75 5.45
N PHE A 69 1.14 -11.35 4.20
CA PHE A 69 1.58 -12.12 3.03
C PHE A 69 2.93 -11.67 2.49
N TYR A 70 3.76 -10.94 3.24
CA TYR A 70 5.14 -10.66 2.81
C TYR A 70 5.94 -11.97 2.63
N PRO A 71 6.73 -12.14 1.55
CA PRO A 71 7.05 -11.21 0.46
C PRO A 71 6.09 -11.28 -0.75
N GLY A 72 5.04 -12.09 -0.70
CA GLY A 72 4.13 -12.38 -1.82
C GLY A 72 3.39 -11.16 -2.41
N TYR A 73 3.21 -10.08 -1.65
CA TYR A 73 2.57 -8.85 -2.16
C TYR A 73 3.55 -7.86 -2.82
N LYS A 74 4.86 -8.08 -2.71
CA LYS A 74 5.90 -7.15 -3.18
C LYS A 74 5.70 -6.72 -4.63
N GLY A 75 5.44 -7.68 -5.53
CA GLY A 75 5.21 -7.41 -6.93
C GLY A 75 4.02 -6.47 -7.15
N VAL A 76 2.89 -6.76 -6.48
CA VAL A 76 1.68 -5.94 -6.57
C VAL A 76 1.91 -4.53 -6.03
N LEU A 77 2.66 -4.38 -4.95
CA LEU A 77 3.01 -3.08 -4.38
C LEU A 77 3.82 -2.22 -5.36
N LEU A 78 4.89 -2.78 -5.95
CA LEU A 78 5.75 -2.07 -6.89
C LEU A 78 4.99 -1.72 -8.18
N GLU A 79 4.18 -2.65 -8.70
CA GLU A 79 3.32 -2.40 -9.86
C GLU A 79 2.27 -1.31 -9.59
N SER A 80 1.67 -1.30 -8.39
CA SER A 80 0.71 -0.28 -7.98
C SER A 80 1.34 1.12 -7.94
N LEU A 81 2.53 1.26 -7.35
CA LEU A 81 3.27 2.52 -7.32
C LEU A 81 3.63 3.02 -8.72
N ALA A 82 4.06 2.11 -9.61
CA ALA A 82 4.37 2.45 -10.99
C ALA A 82 3.12 2.89 -11.75
N ARG A 83 1.98 2.24 -11.53
CA ARG A 83 0.70 2.55 -12.19
C ARG A 83 0.09 3.84 -11.65
N ALA A 84 -0.31 3.84 -10.38
CA ALA A 84 -1.00 4.94 -9.71
C ALA A 84 -0.60 4.99 -8.22
N PRO A 85 0.39 5.81 -7.84
CA PRO A 85 0.88 5.85 -6.47
C PRO A 85 -0.19 6.36 -5.50
N SER A 86 -0.11 5.88 -4.26
CA SER A 86 -1.00 6.28 -3.16
C SER A 86 -0.21 6.43 -1.88
N PHE A 87 -0.70 7.22 -0.92
CA PHE A 87 -0.06 7.35 0.39
C PHE A 87 0.09 6.00 1.09
N ASN A 88 -0.95 5.16 1.06
CA ASN A 88 -0.92 3.83 1.67
C ASN A 88 0.21 2.96 1.07
N ALA A 89 0.36 2.94 -0.27
CA ALA A 89 1.44 2.20 -0.91
C ALA A 89 2.83 2.75 -0.57
N LEU A 90 3.01 4.07 -0.54
CA LEU A 90 4.27 4.70 -0.13
C LEU A 90 4.63 4.37 1.33
N LEU A 91 3.63 4.43 2.22
CA LEU A 91 3.79 4.13 3.64
C LEU A 91 4.14 2.65 3.84
N MET A 92 3.54 1.75 3.06
CA MET A 92 3.92 0.33 3.04
C MET A 92 5.37 0.12 2.59
N VAL A 93 5.83 0.80 1.53
CA VAL A 93 7.25 0.74 1.13
C VAL A 93 8.16 1.20 2.27
N ASN A 94 7.83 2.32 2.92
CA ASN A 94 8.61 2.82 4.04
C ASN A 94 8.68 1.81 5.21
N ARG A 95 7.58 1.09 5.47
CA ARG A 95 7.53 0.02 6.48
C ARG A 95 8.39 -1.18 6.09
N VAL A 96 8.37 -1.59 4.82
CA VAL A 96 9.26 -2.66 4.33
C VAL A 96 10.73 -2.24 4.43
N LEU A 97 11.06 -0.99 4.10
CA LEU A 97 12.43 -0.44 4.25
C LEU A 97 12.94 -0.40 5.70
N ASN A 98 12.03 -0.40 6.68
CA ASN A 98 12.36 -0.52 8.10
C ASN A 98 12.68 -1.95 8.54
N SER A 99 12.43 -2.95 7.68
CA SER A 99 12.78 -4.35 7.94
C SER A 99 14.20 -4.68 7.49
N SER A 100 14.68 -5.87 7.88
CA SER A 100 15.97 -6.39 7.43
C SER A 100 15.89 -6.85 5.97
N LEU A 101 16.42 -6.03 5.06
CA LEU A 101 16.46 -6.28 3.62
C LEU A 101 17.90 -6.47 3.14
N SER A 102 18.08 -7.26 2.08
CA SER A 102 19.34 -7.24 1.33
C SER A 102 19.55 -5.87 0.65
N ALA A 103 20.80 -5.55 0.30
CA ALA A 103 21.11 -4.32 -0.42
C ALA A 103 20.35 -4.22 -1.76
N GLN A 104 20.19 -5.35 -2.45
CA GLN A 104 19.42 -5.43 -3.70
C GLN A 104 17.94 -5.11 -3.48
N GLU A 105 17.28 -5.75 -2.51
CA GLU A 105 15.87 -5.48 -2.22
C GLU A 105 15.64 -4.04 -1.77
N ARG A 106 16.55 -3.50 -0.96
CA ARG A 106 16.50 -2.10 -0.54
C ARG A 106 16.55 -1.17 -1.75
N GLU A 107 17.46 -1.40 -2.70
CA GLU A 107 17.56 -0.57 -3.90
C GLU A 107 16.32 -0.66 -4.79
N GLU A 108 15.66 -1.82 -4.89
CA GLU A 108 14.40 -1.95 -5.64
C GLU A 108 13.30 -1.02 -5.10
N TYR A 109 13.15 -0.95 -3.77
CA TYR A 109 12.20 -0.05 -3.14
C TYR A 109 12.60 1.43 -3.26
N PHE A 110 13.90 1.75 -3.12
CA PHE A 110 14.39 3.12 -3.34
C PHE A 110 14.17 3.57 -4.78
N SER A 111 14.42 2.71 -5.76
CA SER A 111 14.18 2.98 -7.17
C SER A 111 12.70 3.28 -7.43
N ALA A 112 11.79 2.51 -6.83
CA ALA A 112 10.36 2.79 -6.92
C ALA A 112 9.96 4.14 -6.30
N LEU A 113 10.51 4.50 -5.14
CA LEU A 113 10.27 5.82 -4.54
C LEU A 113 10.80 6.96 -5.43
N ARG A 114 12.01 6.81 -6.00
CA ARG A 114 12.58 7.82 -6.91
C ARG A 114 11.69 8.01 -8.14
N ALA A 115 11.24 6.90 -8.73
CA ALA A 115 10.33 6.94 -9.86
C ALA A 115 9.03 7.69 -9.54
N VAL A 116 8.47 7.53 -8.33
CA VAL A 116 7.29 8.30 -7.90
C VAL A 116 7.63 9.77 -7.67
N ALA A 117 8.76 10.09 -7.06
CA ALA A 117 9.19 11.46 -6.78
C ALA A 117 9.41 12.30 -8.05
N GLU A 118 9.84 11.66 -9.14
CA GLU A 118 10.11 12.31 -10.43
C GLU A 118 8.87 12.49 -11.32
N ARG A 119 7.72 11.91 -10.92
CA ARG A 119 6.48 12.01 -11.71
C ARG A 119 5.86 13.40 -11.62
N VAL A 120 5.49 13.93 -12.78
CA VAL A 120 4.82 15.23 -12.94
C VAL A 120 3.31 15.10 -13.19
N ASP A 121 2.83 13.87 -13.42
CA ASP A 121 1.44 13.53 -13.76
C ASP A 121 0.60 13.11 -12.53
N ILE A 122 1.18 13.17 -11.33
CA ILE A 122 0.53 12.80 -10.07
C ILE A 122 0.39 14.02 -9.16
N HIS A 123 -0.40 13.87 -8.09
CA HIS A 123 -0.54 14.92 -7.10
C HIS A 123 0.80 15.20 -6.38
N LEU A 124 1.16 16.49 -6.23
CA LEU A 124 2.44 16.91 -5.68
C LEU A 124 2.73 16.33 -4.30
N SER A 125 1.71 16.18 -3.45
CA SER A 125 1.88 15.58 -2.12
C SER A 125 2.44 14.16 -2.16
N LEU A 126 2.13 13.36 -3.19
CA LEU A 126 2.67 11.99 -3.33
C LEU A 126 4.15 12.01 -3.72
N ALA A 127 4.52 12.87 -4.66
CA ALA A 127 5.91 13.05 -5.07
C ALA A 127 6.77 13.58 -3.91
N ASN A 128 6.23 14.53 -3.14
CA ASN A 128 6.88 15.06 -1.94
C ASN A 128 7.04 13.98 -0.86
N GLU A 129 6.01 13.17 -0.61
CA GLU A 129 6.08 12.10 0.39
C GLU A 129 7.12 11.03 0.00
N ALA A 130 7.18 10.65 -1.27
CA ALA A 130 8.21 9.76 -1.77
C ALA A 130 9.62 10.35 -1.57
N SER A 131 9.81 11.64 -1.87
CA SER A 131 11.07 12.36 -1.63
C SER A 131 11.45 12.43 -0.15
N HIS A 132 10.45 12.62 0.72
CA HIS A 132 10.62 12.61 2.16
C HIS A 132 11.09 11.24 2.67
N PHE A 133 10.46 10.15 2.23
CA PHE A 133 10.89 8.79 2.61
C PHE A 133 12.29 8.44 2.09
N ILE A 134 12.65 8.84 0.87
CA ILE A 134 14.03 8.66 0.38
C ILE A 134 15.01 9.35 1.33
N SER A 135 14.77 10.62 1.64
CA SER A 135 15.65 11.42 2.50
C SER A 135 15.76 10.82 3.91
N TYR A 136 14.63 10.45 4.51
CA TYR A 136 14.56 9.80 5.82
C TYR A 136 15.36 8.49 5.87
N GLN A 137 15.18 7.63 4.86
CA GLN A 137 15.84 6.32 4.83
C GLN A 137 17.33 6.43 4.50
N SER A 138 17.75 7.39 3.67
CA SER A 138 19.17 7.63 3.39
C SER A 138 19.94 8.10 4.62
N GLN A 139 19.35 8.98 5.44
CA GLN A 139 19.97 9.42 6.70
C GLN A 139 20.15 8.25 7.68
N ARG A 140 19.15 7.38 7.80
CA ARG A 140 19.22 6.19 8.67
C ARG A 140 20.27 5.16 8.25
N VAL A 141 20.59 5.08 6.96
CA VAL A 141 21.66 4.19 6.48
C VAL A 141 23.04 4.78 6.81
N ALA A 142 23.18 6.10 6.86
CA ALA A 142 24.44 6.76 7.22
C ALA A 142 24.79 6.66 8.72
N ASP A 143 23.78 6.48 9.57
CA ASP A 143 23.92 6.38 11.03
C ASP A 143 24.16 4.95 11.55
N ASN A 144 24.12 3.93 10.68
CA ASN A 144 24.38 2.51 11.00
C ASN A 144 25.71 2.03 10.40
#